data_AF-A0A7X2Z5Y1-F1
#
_entry.id   AF-A0A7X2Z5Y1-F1
#
_cell.length_a   1.000
_cell.length_b   1.000
_cell.length_c   1.000
_cell.angle_alpha   90.00
_cell.angle_beta   90.00
_cell.angle_gamma   90.00
#
_symmetry.space_group_name_H-M   'P 1'
#
loop_
_entity.id
_entity.type
_entity.pdbx_description
1 polymer ?
#
loop_
_entity_poly.entity_id
_entity_poly.type
_entity_poly.pdbx_seq_one_letter_code
_entity_poly.pdbx_strand_id
1 'polypeptide(L)'
;MYPLVERVRRTGEEYGLWSPGDCIVVAVSGGPDSVTLLHIMHAIASRTDQRLNLVCAHINHGFRPEASREEAEFVQSLARQLDMPFELANLDIPTYMKESGKGAQLAAREKRYEFLHAVASKYGAASIALAHHADDQAETVMMRILRGSGTSGLAGMRMKRREKNVNLIRPLLRIYKAEILKVCQDAEIPYRIDSSNLQNKYARNAIRLDVLPFLGQYNGQLAESLNRLADTLGEEDDYLQQLTDRAYQELVTSDGEGLAFHIEPFGTLHAALQRRLIKLILNYLPFCLEESDFVKIERVRQGAIQNAPTTWSLDLGGGLQCVREYDTVRFIPNAAGGIDDLRYTYRVDSIPAEVEIQGLGTNLLFAQTAAGQDAMSKMTHGKDSAVFDADELVYPLTVRSRQPGDTMKVMGLNGTKKVKDIFIDEKVPPSLRSRIPIVTDGQGRILWIPGIRRSSIAAVGQHTSSVLLMTVVRDAE
;
A
#
# COMPACT_ATOMS: atom_id res chain seq x y z
N MET A 1 16.74 -12.81 40.07
CA MET A 1 16.08 -11.58 39.54
C MET A 1 17.06 -10.58 38.91
N TYR A 2 18.08 -10.07 39.64
CA TYR A 2 18.98 -9.00 39.15
C TYR A 2 19.67 -9.21 37.78
N PRO A 3 20.20 -10.40 37.43
CA PRO A 3 20.83 -10.59 36.12
C PRO A 3 19.84 -10.42 34.94
N LEU A 4 18.59 -10.84 35.14
CA LEU A 4 17.54 -10.72 34.13
C LEU A 4 17.09 -9.27 33.98
N VAL A 5 16.97 -8.53 35.08
CA VAL A 5 16.65 -7.10 35.09
C VAL A 5 17.69 -6.32 34.28
N GLU A 6 18.98 -6.57 34.50
CA GLU A 6 20.05 -5.88 33.78
C GLU A 6 20.05 -6.21 32.27
N ARG A 7 19.77 -7.48 31.91
CA ARG A 7 19.66 -7.90 30.51
C ARG A 7 18.50 -7.21 29.80
N VAL A 8 17.34 -7.10 30.46
CA VAL A 8 16.17 -6.38 29.92
C VAL A 8 16.46 -4.88 29.83
N ARG A 9 17.14 -4.29 30.82
CA ARG A 9 17.54 -2.87 30.81
C ARG A 9 18.44 -2.55 29.62
N ARG A 10 19.51 -3.33 29.41
CA ARG A 10 20.41 -3.19 28.27
C ARG A 10 19.68 -3.32 26.93
N THR A 11 18.76 -4.28 26.83
CA THR A 11 17.91 -4.45 25.65
C THR A 11 17.00 -3.24 25.44
N GLY A 12 16.47 -2.66 26.52
CA GLY A 12 15.69 -1.42 26.50
C GLY A 12 16.46 -0.25 25.89
N GLU A 13 17.73 -0.11 26.24
CA GLU A 13 18.62 0.94 25.71
C GLU A 13 19.00 0.68 24.25
N GLU A 14 19.45 -0.54 23.94
CA GLU A 14 19.87 -0.94 22.59
C GLU A 14 18.77 -0.74 21.54
N TYR A 15 17.52 -1.07 21.89
CA TYR A 15 16.37 -0.96 20.99
C TYR A 15 15.54 0.32 21.22
N GLY A 16 16.00 1.21 22.10
CA GLY A 16 15.29 2.45 22.45
C GLY A 16 13.82 2.21 22.83
N LEU A 17 13.54 1.21 23.65
CA LEU A 17 12.18 0.80 24.01
C LEU A 17 11.44 1.89 24.81
N TRP A 18 12.18 2.67 25.60
CA TRP A 18 11.68 3.78 26.40
C TRP A 18 12.77 4.84 26.59
N SER A 19 12.35 6.05 26.93
CA SER A 19 13.22 7.15 27.35
C SER A 19 13.06 7.41 28.86
N PRO A 20 14.07 7.99 29.53
CA PRO A 20 13.92 8.41 30.92
C PRO A 20 12.74 9.37 31.09
N GLY A 21 11.88 9.12 32.09
CA GLY A 21 10.66 9.90 32.35
C GLY A 21 9.40 9.39 31.64
N ASP A 22 9.53 8.43 30.71
CA ASP A 22 8.38 7.91 29.97
C ASP A 22 7.37 7.24 30.89
N CYS A 23 6.09 7.40 30.55
CA CYS A 23 5.02 6.60 31.12
C CYS A 23 4.78 5.34 30.28
N ILE A 24 4.74 4.18 30.94
CA ILE A 24 4.58 2.87 30.31
C ILE A 24 3.41 2.12 30.96
N VAL A 25 2.48 1.66 30.13
CA VAL A 25 1.40 0.76 30.55
C VAL A 25 1.89 -0.69 30.45
N VAL A 26 1.92 -1.42 31.55
CA VAL A 26 2.30 -2.84 31.58
C VAL A 26 1.03 -3.69 31.55
N ALA A 27 0.87 -4.50 30.50
CA ALA A 27 -0.27 -5.41 30.37
C ALA A 27 -0.03 -6.69 31.19
N VAL A 28 -0.82 -6.89 32.24
CA VAL A 28 -0.66 -8.00 33.19
C VAL A 28 -1.86 -8.93 33.12
N SER A 29 -1.64 -10.21 32.79
CA SER A 29 -2.71 -11.23 32.76
C SER A 29 -2.82 -12.04 34.04
N GLY A 30 -1.85 -11.93 34.96
CA GLY A 30 -1.76 -12.77 36.16
C GLY A 30 -0.95 -14.06 35.96
N GLY A 31 -0.58 -14.36 34.71
CA GLY A 31 0.33 -15.44 34.36
C GLY A 31 1.79 -15.11 34.68
N PRO A 32 2.67 -16.13 34.76
CA PRO A 32 4.07 -15.97 35.17
C PRO A 32 4.82 -14.94 34.31
N ASP A 33 4.65 -14.94 32.99
CA ASP A 33 5.37 -14.01 32.09
C ASP A 33 5.04 -12.55 32.39
N SER A 34 3.75 -12.28 32.59
CA SER A 34 3.24 -10.93 32.81
C SER A 34 3.58 -10.39 34.20
N VAL A 35 3.60 -11.28 35.19
CA VAL A 35 4.02 -10.95 36.55
C VAL A 35 5.53 -10.70 36.60
N THR A 36 6.34 -11.55 35.96
CA THR A 36 7.79 -11.33 35.86
C THR A 36 8.11 -10.04 35.13
N LEU A 37 7.40 -9.72 34.04
CA LEU A 37 7.54 -8.44 33.34
C LEU A 37 7.29 -7.27 34.29
N LEU A 38 6.19 -7.33 35.07
CA LEU A 38 5.83 -6.26 36.00
C LEU A 38 6.95 -6.01 37.03
N HIS A 39 7.47 -7.07 37.66
CA HIS A 39 8.57 -6.95 38.63
C HIS A 39 9.85 -6.41 38.01
N ILE A 40 10.21 -6.86 36.80
CA ILE A 40 11.40 -6.38 36.09
C ILE A 40 11.25 -4.90 35.77
N MET A 41 10.12 -4.49 35.20
CA MET A 41 9.87 -3.08 34.86
C MET A 41 9.89 -2.21 36.10
N HIS A 42 9.27 -2.65 37.20
CA HIS A 42 9.31 -1.93 38.48
C HIS A 42 10.74 -1.79 39.01
N ALA A 43 11.55 -2.85 38.98
CA ALA A 43 12.96 -2.80 39.39
C ALA A 43 13.79 -1.84 38.52
N ILE A 44 13.47 -1.71 37.22
CA ILE A 44 14.10 -0.74 36.31
C ILE A 44 13.64 0.68 36.63
N ALA A 45 12.34 0.89 36.80
CA ALA A 45 11.73 2.19 37.07
C ALA A 45 12.22 2.85 38.36
N SER A 46 12.55 2.03 39.37
CA SER A 46 13.07 2.48 40.67
C SER A 46 14.53 2.95 40.62
N ARG A 47 15.22 2.85 39.47
CA ARG A 47 16.58 3.34 39.29
C ARG A 47 16.60 4.82 38.92
N THR A 48 17.57 5.56 39.45
CA THR A 48 17.68 7.01 39.28
C THR A 48 17.96 7.46 37.84
N ASP A 49 18.64 6.63 37.04
CA ASP A 49 18.98 6.88 35.65
C ASP A 49 17.84 6.60 34.67
N GLN A 50 16.85 5.81 35.07
CA GLN A 50 15.72 5.40 34.24
C GLN A 50 14.39 5.58 34.98
N ARG A 51 14.16 6.74 35.61
CA ARG A 51 12.91 7.01 36.32
C ARG A 51 11.73 6.89 35.35
N LEU A 52 10.95 5.81 35.46
CA LEU A 52 9.80 5.51 34.59
C LEU A 52 8.52 5.58 35.40
N ASN A 53 7.43 6.02 34.77
CA ASN A 53 6.10 6.01 35.38
C ASN A 53 5.34 4.77 34.89
N LEU A 54 5.12 3.79 35.76
CA LEU A 54 4.46 2.54 35.38
C LEU A 54 2.97 2.55 35.73
N VAL A 55 2.15 2.01 34.85
CA VAL A 55 0.72 1.78 35.07
C VAL A 55 0.42 0.30 34.82
N CYS A 56 -0.17 -0.38 35.79
CA CYS A 56 -0.58 -1.77 35.65
C CYS A 56 -1.98 -1.85 35.03
N ALA A 57 -2.11 -2.54 33.90
CA ALA A 57 -3.38 -2.75 33.21
C ALA A 57 -3.73 -4.24 33.15
N HIS A 58 -4.86 -4.61 33.74
CA HIS A 58 -5.38 -5.98 33.71
C HIS A 58 -6.72 -6.04 32.97
N ILE A 59 -6.92 -7.13 32.22
CA ILE A 59 -8.10 -7.33 31.39
C ILE A 59 -8.68 -8.69 31.72
N ASN A 60 -9.91 -8.65 32.19
CA ASN A 60 -10.73 -9.82 32.38
C ASN A 60 -11.55 -10.07 31.11
N HIS A 61 -11.38 -11.26 30.53
CA HIS A 61 -12.00 -11.67 29.29
C HIS A 61 -13.43 -12.22 29.43
N GLY A 62 -13.95 -12.33 30.65
CA GLY A 62 -15.35 -12.68 30.91
C GLY A 62 -15.74 -14.14 30.63
N PHE A 63 -14.77 -15.00 30.31
CA PHE A 63 -15.06 -16.41 30.01
C PHE A 63 -15.37 -17.27 31.25
N ARG A 64 -14.91 -16.87 32.45
CA ARG A 64 -15.07 -17.62 33.71
C ARG A 64 -15.24 -16.66 34.90
N PRO A 65 -16.46 -16.42 35.40
CA PRO A 65 -16.72 -15.36 36.39
C PRO A 65 -15.87 -15.46 37.68
N GLU A 66 -15.71 -16.66 38.24
CA GLU A 66 -15.01 -16.87 39.52
C GLU A 66 -13.48 -16.83 39.37
N ALA A 67 -12.90 -17.61 38.45
CA ALA A 67 -11.44 -17.63 38.23
C ALA A 67 -10.91 -16.26 37.79
N SER A 68 -11.67 -15.56 36.95
CA SER A 68 -11.33 -14.20 36.52
C SER A 68 -11.33 -13.19 37.67
N ARG A 69 -12.19 -13.38 38.68
CA ARG A 69 -12.25 -12.49 39.84
C ARG A 69 -11.03 -12.67 40.73
N GLU A 70 -10.64 -13.91 41.00
CA GLU A 70 -9.43 -14.21 41.78
C GLU A 70 -8.16 -13.70 41.09
N GLU A 71 -8.08 -13.79 39.76
CA GLU A 71 -6.96 -13.24 38.97
C GLU A 71 -6.90 -11.72 39.07
N ALA A 72 -8.04 -11.03 38.94
CA ALA A 72 -8.09 -9.58 39.05
C ALA A 72 -7.71 -9.09 40.47
N GLU A 73 -8.22 -9.76 41.51
CA GLU A 73 -7.87 -9.48 42.91
C GLU A 73 -6.38 -9.71 43.18
N PHE A 74 -5.82 -10.79 42.64
CA PHE A 74 -4.39 -11.09 42.72
C PHE A 74 -3.54 -9.98 42.06
N VAL A 75 -3.83 -9.60 40.82
CA VAL A 75 -3.05 -8.56 40.11
C VAL A 75 -3.24 -7.19 40.77
N GLN A 76 -4.43 -6.87 41.27
CA GLN A 76 -4.66 -5.65 42.04
C GLN A 76 -3.82 -5.62 43.31
N SER A 77 -3.73 -6.73 44.05
CA SER A 77 -2.90 -6.82 45.25
C SER A 77 -1.42 -6.60 44.93
N LEU A 78 -0.96 -7.17 43.82
CA LEU A 78 0.42 -7.04 43.35
C LEU A 78 0.75 -5.60 42.94
N ALA A 79 -0.15 -4.93 42.21
CA ALA A 79 0.02 -3.54 41.83
C ALA A 79 0.09 -2.60 43.06
N ARG A 80 -0.73 -2.87 44.09
CA ARG A 80 -0.69 -2.13 45.36
C ARG A 80 0.62 -2.35 46.12
N GLN A 81 1.14 -3.58 46.16
CA GLN A 81 2.41 -3.89 46.82
C GLN A 81 3.59 -3.15 46.19
N LEU A 82 3.53 -2.93 44.88
CA LEU A 82 4.56 -2.25 44.09
C LEU A 82 4.31 -0.73 43.95
N ASP A 83 3.32 -0.18 44.65
CA ASP A 83 2.91 1.24 44.62
C ASP A 83 2.65 1.78 43.20
N MET A 84 1.87 1.03 42.41
CA MET A 84 1.55 1.40 41.02
C MET A 84 0.05 1.61 40.81
N PRO A 85 -0.34 2.60 39.96
CA PRO A 85 -1.70 2.72 39.46
C PRO A 85 -2.18 1.44 38.80
N PHE A 86 -3.43 1.05 39.08
CA PHE A 86 -4.05 -0.17 38.57
C PHE A 86 -5.35 0.14 37.82
N GLU A 87 -5.45 -0.35 36.58
CA GLU A 87 -6.65 -0.26 35.75
C GLU A 87 -7.18 -1.65 35.42
N LEU A 88 -8.49 -1.82 35.58
CA LEU A 88 -9.20 -3.07 35.31
C LEU A 88 -10.27 -2.83 34.23
N ALA A 89 -10.28 -3.67 33.20
CA ALA A 89 -11.42 -3.80 32.30
C ALA A 89 -12.04 -5.19 32.39
N ASN A 90 -13.38 -5.22 32.48
CA ASN A 90 -14.17 -6.41 32.29
C ASN A 90 -14.76 -6.38 30.88
N LEU A 91 -14.32 -7.28 30.01
CA LEU A 91 -14.80 -7.40 28.64
C LEU A 91 -15.80 -8.55 28.53
N ASP A 92 -17.01 -8.25 28.07
CA ASP A 92 -17.99 -9.27 27.67
C ASP A 92 -17.72 -9.70 26.22
N ILE A 93 -16.70 -10.56 26.06
CA ILE A 93 -16.34 -11.13 24.75
C ILE A 93 -17.46 -12.00 24.15
N PRO A 94 -18.19 -12.82 24.94
CA PRO A 94 -19.32 -13.60 24.42
C PRO A 94 -20.38 -12.76 23.70
N THR A 95 -20.73 -11.59 24.24
CA THR A 95 -21.70 -10.68 23.60
C THR A 95 -21.12 -10.06 22.33
N TYR A 96 -19.87 -9.57 22.37
CA TYR A 96 -19.20 -8.97 21.21
C TYR A 96 -18.96 -9.95 20.05
N MET A 97 -18.76 -11.24 20.33
CA MET A 97 -18.67 -12.28 19.30
C MET A 97 -19.97 -12.44 18.51
N LYS A 98 -21.12 -12.36 19.18
CA LYS A 98 -22.44 -12.47 18.53
C LYS A 98 -22.70 -11.28 17.60
N GLU A 99 -22.23 -10.09 17.98
CA GLU A 99 -22.44 -8.86 17.21
C GLU A 99 -21.46 -8.71 16.03
N SER A 100 -20.22 -9.16 16.18
CA SER A 100 -19.17 -8.95 15.16
C SER A 100 -18.99 -10.09 14.15
N GLY A 101 -19.51 -11.29 14.45
CA GLY A 101 -19.29 -12.51 13.65
C GLY A 101 -17.83 -13.00 13.63
N LYS A 102 -16.93 -12.37 14.40
CA LYS A 102 -15.49 -12.67 14.44
C LYS A 102 -15.20 -13.84 15.39
N GLY A 103 -14.16 -14.61 15.07
CA GLY A 103 -13.68 -15.69 15.96
C GLY A 103 -13.22 -15.15 17.32
N ALA A 104 -13.42 -15.95 18.38
CA ALA A 104 -13.19 -15.56 19.78
C ALA A 104 -11.83 -14.92 20.05
N GLN A 105 -10.75 -15.43 19.44
CA GLN A 105 -9.39 -14.92 19.65
C GLN A 105 -9.15 -13.56 19.01
N LEU A 106 -9.68 -13.32 17.81
CA LEU A 106 -9.51 -12.04 17.12
C LEU A 106 -10.29 -10.95 17.87
N ALA A 107 -11.52 -11.26 18.26
CA ALA A 107 -12.39 -10.40 19.05
C ALA A 107 -11.77 -10.04 20.42
N ALA A 108 -11.24 -11.04 21.14
CA ALA A 108 -10.54 -10.84 22.40
C ALA A 108 -9.30 -9.94 22.25
N ARG A 109 -8.56 -10.14 21.15
CA ARG A 109 -7.34 -9.38 20.84
C ARG A 109 -7.67 -7.92 20.51
N GLU A 110 -8.67 -7.65 19.67
CA GLU A 110 -9.09 -6.30 19.32
C GLU A 110 -9.50 -5.49 20.55
N LYS A 111 -10.42 -6.04 21.36
CA LYS A 111 -10.89 -5.37 22.59
C LYS A 111 -9.79 -5.18 23.62
N ARG A 112 -8.84 -6.13 23.70
CA ARG A 112 -7.64 -6.01 24.53
C ARG A 112 -6.82 -4.78 24.14
N TYR A 113 -6.51 -4.62 22.85
CA TYR A 113 -5.73 -3.47 22.39
C TYR A 113 -6.51 -2.17 22.54
N GLU A 114 -7.82 -2.17 22.27
CA GLU A 114 -8.68 -1.00 22.47
C GLU A 114 -8.60 -0.46 23.90
N PHE A 115 -8.72 -1.35 24.90
CA PHE A 115 -8.57 -0.97 26.31
C PHE A 115 -7.15 -0.48 26.63
N LEU A 116 -6.10 -1.18 26.19
CA LEU A 116 -4.72 -0.76 26.46
C LEU A 116 -4.43 0.63 25.87
N HIS A 117 -4.98 0.94 24.70
CA HIS A 117 -4.90 2.27 24.10
C HIS A 117 -5.67 3.33 24.89
N ALA A 118 -6.86 2.99 25.42
CA ALA A 118 -7.63 3.90 26.27
C ALA A 118 -6.87 4.23 27.56
N VAL A 119 -6.26 3.22 28.21
CA VAL A 119 -5.41 3.41 29.39
C VAL A 119 -4.17 4.25 29.04
N ALA A 120 -3.50 3.94 27.94
CA ALA A 120 -2.34 4.71 27.51
C ALA A 120 -2.69 6.18 27.25
N SER A 121 -3.86 6.46 26.66
CA SER A 121 -4.34 7.82 26.43
C SER A 121 -4.68 8.54 27.74
N LYS A 122 -5.30 7.84 28.70
CA LYS A 122 -5.65 8.38 30.03
C LYS A 122 -4.43 8.85 30.83
N TYR A 123 -3.33 8.11 30.76
CA TYR A 123 -2.10 8.40 31.51
C TYR A 123 -1.01 9.10 30.69
N GLY A 124 -1.27 9.43 29.41
CA GLY A 124 -0.26 10.01 28.53
C GLY A 124 0.95 9.09 28.30
N ALA A 125 0.72 7.78 28.27
CA ALA A 125 1.79 6.79 28.15
C ALA A 125 2.37 6.76 26.73
N ALA A 126 3.70 6.78 26.64
CA ALA A 126 4.43 6.68 25.37
C ALA A 126 4.44 5.24 24.84
N SER A 127 4.36 4.26 25.75
CA SER A 127 4.54 2.84 25.43
C SER A 127 3.59 1.92 26.20
N ILE A 128 3.28 0.77 25.60
CA ILE A 128 2.56 -0.35 26.21
C ILE A 128 3.49 -1.58 26.18
N ALA A 129 3.83 -2.11 27.35
CA ALA A 129 4.67 -3.29 27.50
C ALA A 129 3.84 -4.58 27.53
N LEU A 130 4.24 -5.54 26.70
CA LEU A 130 3.63 -6.86 26.57
C LEU A 130 4.64 -7.95 26.93
N ALA A 131 4.19 -8.96 27.68
CA ALA A 131 5.04 -10.04 28.19
C ALA A 131 5.29 -11.19 27.18
N HIS A 132 5.38 -10.85 25.90
CA HIS A 132 5.74 -11.85 24.88
C HIS A 132 7.20 -12.26 25.07
N HIS A 133 7.46 -13.57 24.99
CA HIS A 133 8.78 -14.16 25.24
C HIS A 133 9.35 -14.88 24.02
N ALA A 134 10.56 -15.45 24.14
CA ALA A 134 11.28 -16.07 23.03
C ALA A 134 10.56 -17.28 22.42
N ASP A 135 9.87 -18.07 23.23
CA ASP A 135 9.08 -19.22 22.72
C ASP A 135 7.83 -18.75 21.97
N ASP A 136 7.19 -17.65 22.40
CA ASP A 136 6.08 -17.04 21.66
C ASP A 136 6.51 -16.56 20.27
N GLN A 137 7.76 -16.10 20.17
CA GLN A 137 8.37 -15.71 18.90
C GLN A 137 8.56 -16.94 18.02
N ALA A 138 9.14 -18.02 18.53
CA ALA A 138 9.30 -19.28 17.80
C ALA A 138 7.95 -19.86 17.32
N GLU A 139 6.92 -19.84 18.16
CA GLU A 139 5.54 -20.21 17.79
C GLU A 139 5.03 -19.34 16.63
N THR A 140 5.22 -18.02 16.73
CA THR A 140 4.76 -17.07 15.71
C THR A 140 5.47 -17.28 14.37
N VAL A 141 6.78 -17.50 14.40
CA VAL A 141 7.58 -17.79 13.20
C VAL A 141 7.10 -19.09 12.56
N MET A 142 6.92 -20.15 13.34
CA MET A 142 6.42 -21.44 12.84
C MET A 142 5.03 -21.30 12.23
N MET A 143 4.11 -20.59 12.89
CA MET A 143 2.79 -20.27 12.32
C MET A 143 2.88 -19.57 10.96
N ARG A 144 3.82 -18.64 10.81
CA ARG A 144 4.00 -17.86 9.59
C ARG A 144 4.66 -18.67 8.47
N ILE A 145 5.56 -19.59 8.81
CA ILE A 145 6.10 -20.59 7.87
C ILE A 145 4.96 -21.45 7.32
N LEU A 146 4.13 -22.03 8.20
CA LEU A 146 3.00 -22.88 7.79
C LEU A 146 1.96 -22.13 6.93
N ARG A 147 1.82 -20.82 7.12
CA ARG A 147 0.95 -19.96 6.29
C ARG A 147 1.58 -19.53 4.96
N GLY A 148 2.87 -19.79 4.72
CA GLY A 148 3.57 -19.32 3.52
C GLY A 148 3.85 -17.82 3.52
N SER A 149 4.12 -17.22 4.69
CA SER A 149 4.44 -15.79 4.79
C SER A 149 5.79 -15.46 4.16
N GLY A 150 5.91 -14.30 3.51
CA GLY A 150 7.19 -13.77 3.01
C GLY A 150 8.14 -13.31 4.12
N THR A 151 9.30 -12.78 3.75
CA THR A 151 10.40 -12.40 4.69
C THR A 151 9.95 -11.44 5.80
N SER A 152 9.17 -10.40 5.50
CA SER A 152 8.62 -9.49 6.52
C SER A 152 7.69 -10.19 7.51
N GLY A 153 7.01 -11.25 7.08
CA GLY A 153 6.26 -12.11 7.97
C GLY A 153 7.18 -13.01 8.78
N LEU A 154 8.19 -13.61 8.18
CA LEU A 154 9.10 -14.50 8.90
C LEU A 154 9.97 -13.78 9.96
N ALA A 155 10.12 -12.46 9.88
CA ALA A 155 10.70 -11.61 10.94
C ALA A 155 9.94 -11.65 12.29
N GLY A 156 8.80 -12.34 12.38
CA GLY A 156 8.09 -12.55 13.64
C GLY A 156 7.53 -11.27 14.27
N MET A 157 7.47 -11.24 15.60
CA MET A 157 7.14 -10.04 16.36
C MET A 157 8.37 -9.13 16.46
N ARG A 158 8.15 -7.82 16.31
CA ARG A 158 9.20 -6.81 16.53
C ARG A 158 9.28 -6.43 18.01
N MET A 159 10.48 -6.09 18.49
CA MET A 159 10.73 -5.58 19.84
C MET A 159 9.92 -4.31 20.15
N LYS A 160 9.89 -3.39 19.19
CA LYS A 160 9.16 -2.12 19.24
C LYS A 160 8.34 -1.97 17.96
N ARG A 161 7.06 -1.63 18.10
CA ARG A 161 6.18 -1.32 16.97
C ARG A 161 5.30 -0.13 17.33
N ARG A 162 5.25 0.89 16.46
CA ARG A 162 4.32 2.00 16.61
C ARG A 162 2.92 1.56 16.19
N GLU A 163 1.93 1.84 17.04
CA GLU A 163 0.52 1.60 16.75
C GLU A 163 -0.29 2.80 17.24
N LYS A 164 -0.93 3.51 16.29
CA LYS A 164 -1.54 4.83 16.53
C LYS A 164 -0.48 5.79 17.14
N ASN A 165 -0.76 6.33 18.33
CA ASN A 165 0.09 7.29 19.02
C ASN A 165 0.97 6.68 20.10
N VAL A 166 1.04 5.34 20.21
CA VAL A 166 1.80 4.65 21.26
C VAL A 166 2.71 3.56 20.70
N ASN A 167 3.79 3.25 21.41
CA ASN A 167 4.69 2.16 21.05
C ASN A 167 4.31 0.87 21.79
N LEU A 168 4.08 -0.22 21.07
CA LEU A 168 4.03 -1.55 21.67
C LEU A 168 5.45 -2.09 21.82
N ILE A 169 5.85 -2.36 23.06
CA ILE A 169 7.17 -2.87 23.41
C ILE A 169 7.08 -4.29 23.98
N ARG A 170 8.08 -5.13 23.68
CA ARG A 170 8.16 -6.53 24.14
C ARG A 170 9.50 -6.80 24.83
N PRO A 171 9.70 -6.34 26.07
CA PRO A 171 11.01 -6.39 26.71
C PRO A 171 11.54 -7.82 26.95
N LEU A 172 10.64 -8.81 27.01
CA LEU A 172 10.99 -10.22 27.25
C LEU A 172 11.19 -11.05 25.97
N LEU A 173 11.13 -10.45 24.78
CA LEU A 173 11.07 -11.20 23.52
C LEU A 173 12.28 -12.12 23.24
N ARG A 174 13.42 -11.87 23.91
CA ARG A 174 14.65 -12.69 23.84
C ARG A 174 14.91 -13.52 25.10
N ILE A 175 13.92 -13.63 25.98
CA ILE A 175 14.01 -14.37 27.24
C ILE A 175 13.18 -15.64 27.09
N TYR A 176 13.76 -16.79 27.43
CA TYR A 176 13.05 -18.06 27.32
C TYR A 176 12.11 -18.29 28.49
N LYS A 177 11.02 -19.01 28.24
CA LYS A 177 10.03 -19.38 29.27
C LYS A 177 10.67 -20.07 30.47
N ALA A 178 11.65 -20.94 30.24
CA ALA A 178 12.39 -21.63 31.30
C ALA A 178 13.12 -20.65 32.23
N GLU A 179 13.70 -19.57 31.70
CA GLU A 179 14.36 -18.54 32.49
C GLU A 179 13.34 -17.72 33.30
N ILE A 180 12.18 -17.39 32.70
CA ILE A 180 11.09 -16.68 33.38
C ILE A 180 10.61 -17.50 34.59
N LEU A 181 10.33 -18.80 34.39
CA LEU A 181 9.88 -19.68 35.46
C LEU A 181 10.93 -19.85 36.55
N LYS A 182 12.21 -19.94 36.19
CA LYS A 182 13.31 -19.98 37.15
C LYS A 182 13.34 -18.71 38.02
N VAL A 183 13.15 -17.52 37.42
CA VAL A 183 13.07 -16.28 38.20
C VAL A 183 11.86 -16.26 39.13
N CYS A 184 10.71 -16.76 38.69
CA CYS A 184 9.54 -16.86 39.57
C CYS A 184 9.81 -17.79 40.76
N GLN A 185 10.50 -18.91 40.55
CA GLN A 185 10.86 -19.85 41.61
C GLN A 185 11.90 -19.25 42.56
N ASP A 186 13.01 -18.72 42.03
CA ASP A 186 14.13 -18.20 42.83
C ASP A 186 13.74 -16.98 43.67
N ALA A 187 12.78 -16.17 43.21
CA ALA A 187 12.31 -14.97 43.89
C ALA A 187 10.94 -15.16 44.57
N GLU A 188 10.44 -16.40 44.64
CA GLU A 188 9.14 -16.77 45.25
C GLU A 188 7.97 -15.89 44.78
N ILE A 189 8.00 -15.51 43.50
CA ILE A 189 7.00 -14.61 42.93
C ILE A 189 5.72 -15.42 42.71
N PRO A 190 4.59 -15.07 43.35
CA PRO A 190 3.34 -15.75 43.14
C PRO A 190 2.84 -15.51 41.71
N TYR A 191 2.27 -16.52 41.08
CA TYR A 191 1.61 -16.39 39.77
C TYR A 191 0.46 -17.40 39.65
N ARG A 192 -0.46 -17.14 38.72
CA ARG A 192 -1.55 -18.07 38.38
C ARG A 192 -1.27 -18.79 37.08
N ILE A 193 -1.69 -20.05 36.97
CA ILE A 193 -1.61 -20.84 35.74
C ILE A 193 -3.02 -21.01 35.21
N ASP A 194 -3.28 -20.47 34.02
CA ASP A 194 -4.54 -20.70 33.34
C ASP A 194 -4.57 -22.10 32.70
N SER A 195 -5.54 -22.91 33.11
CA SER A 195 -5.80 -24.26 32.60
C SER A 195 -6.19 -24.31 31.12
N SER A 196 -6.64 -23.19 30.53
CA SER A 196 -6.94 -23.10 29.10
C SER A 196 -5.71 -23.23 28.21
N ASN A 197 -4.51 -22.93 28.72
CA ASN A 197 -3.23 -23.07 28.03
C ASN A 197 -2.84 -24.52 27.74
N LEU A 198 -3.51 -25.48 28.39
CA LEU A 198 -3.25 -26.92 28.24
C LEU A 198 -4.14 -27.57 27.16
N GLN A 199 -5.03 -26.81 26.51
CA GLN A 199 -5.97 -27.36 25.53
C GLN A 199 -5.48 -27.12 24.10
N ASN A 200 -5.45 -28.17 23.27
CA ASN A 200 -5.00 -28.11 21.87
C ASN A 200 -6.04 -27.54 20.87
N LYS A 201 -7.14 -26.97 21.37
CA LYS A 201 -8.25 -26.46 20.53
C LYS A 201 -7.84 -25.34 19.56
N TYR A 202 -6.72 -24.67 19.82
CA TYR A 202 -6.24 -23.53 19.04
C TYR A 202 -4.94 -23.85 18.31
N ALA A 203 -4.80 -23.37 17.07
CA ALA A 203 -3.63 -23.62 16.22
C ALA A 203 -2.29 -23.27 16.91
N ARG A 204 -2.26 -22.17 17.68
CA ARG A 204 -1.08 -21.77 18.45
C ARG A 204 -0.73 -22.79 19.56
N ASN A 205 -1.73 -23.31 20.26
CA ASN A 205 -1.53 -24.30 21.31
C ASN A 205 -1.07 -25.64 20.71
N ALA A 206 -1.62 -26.06 19.57
CA ALA A 206 -1.14 -27.24 18.85
C ALA A 206 0.33 -27.10 18.42
N ILE A 207 0.75 -25.89 18.01
CA ILE A 207 2.16 -25.65 17.68
C ILE A 207 3.06 -25.76 18.90
N ARG A 208 2.65 -25.17 20.04
CA ARG A 208 3.39 -25.25 21.31
C ARG A 208 3.49 -26.68 21.86
N LEU A 209 2.39 -27.42 21.85
CA LEU A 209 2.27 -28.71 22.53
C LEU A 209 2.70 -29.90 21.68
N ASP A 210 2.47 -29.83 20.37
CA ASP A 210 2.67 -30.98 19.47
C ASP A 210 3.83 -30.71 18.49
N VAL A 211 3.77 -29.61 17.72
CA VAL A 211 4.68 -29.38 16.58
C VAL A 211 6.11 -29.04 17.03
N LEU A 212 6.27 -28.03 17.89
CA LEU A 212 7.60 -27.61 18.34
C LEU A 212 8.31 -28.71 19.14
N PRO A 213 7.65 -29.44 20.06
CA PRO A 213 8.28 -30.56 20.76
C PRO A 213 8.66 -31.71 19.82
N PHE A 214 7.78 -32.05 18.86
CA PHE A 214 8.08 -33.09 17.87
C PHE A 214 9.30 -32.74 17.02
N LEU A 215 9.35 -31.52 16.46
CA LEU A 215 10.51 -31.07 15.68
C LEU A 215 11.76 -30.87 16.55
N GLY A 216 11.57 -30.55 17.84
CA GLY A 216 12.63 -30.47 18.83
C GLY A 216 13.39 -31.78 19.03
N GLN A 217 12.79 -32.93 18.71
CA GLN A 217 13.47 -34.23 18.73
C GLN A 217 14.59 -34.32 17.68
N TYR A 218 14.47 -33.57 16.58
CA TYR A 218 15.49 -33.51 15.52
C TYR A 218 16.51 -32.39 15.75
N ASN A 219 16.06 -31.28 16.34
CA ASN A 219 16.91 -30.16 16.70
C ASN A 219 16.54 -29.66 18.10
N GLY A 220 17.34 -30.04 19.10
CA GLY A 220 17.12 -29.62 20.49
C GLY A 220 17.21 -28.10 20.71
N GLN A 221 17.70 -27.34 19.73
CA GLN A 221 17.78 -25.87 19.74
C GLN A 221 16.85 -25.22 18.69
N LEU A 222 15.70 -25.84 18.42
CA LEU A 222 14.77 -25.37 17.39
C LEU A 222 14.26 -23.96 17.68
N ALA A 223 13.87 -23.67 18.93
CA ALA A 223 13.33 -22.36 19.31
C ALA A 223 14.40 -21.25 19.14
N GLU A 224 15.63 -21.49 19.58
CA GLU A 224 16.80 -20.64 19.34
C GLU A 224 17.04 -20.41 17.85
N SER A 225 16.93 -21.46 17.05
CA SER A 225 17.16 -21.38 15.60
C SER A 225 16.09 -20.55 14.90
N LEU A 226 14.82 -20.68 15.29
CA LEU A 226 13.71 -19.87 14.78
C LEU A 226 13.84 -18.40 15.21
N ASN A 227 14.30 -18.16 16.44
CA ASN A 227 14.49 -16.79 16.94
C ASN A 227 15.66 -16.09 16.23
N ARG A 228 16.80 -16.78 16.03
CA ARG A 228 17.91 -16.24 15.21
C ARG A 228 17.45 -15.93 13.79
N LEU A 229 16.66 -16.82 13.17
CA LEU A 229 16.10 -16.58 11.85
C LEU A 229 15.24 -15.31 11.82
N ALA A 230 14.38 -15.13 12.83
CA ALA A 230 13.53 -13.95 12.92
C ALA A 230 14.34 -12.66 13.13
N ASP A 231 15.38 -12.68 13.96
CA ASP A 231 16.28 -11.54 14.18
C ASP A 231 17.00 -11.14 12.87
N THR A 232 17.65 -12.09 12.19
CA THR A 232 18.35 -11.84 10.92
C THR A 232 17.40 -11.31 9.85
N LEU A 233 16.23 -11.95 9.67
CA LEU A 233 15.24 -11.50 8.70
C LEU A 233 14.63 -10.14 9.06
N GLY A 234 14.52 -9.81 10.34
CA GLY A 234 14.05 -8.52 10.80
C GLY A 234 14.98 -7.38 10.39
N GLU A 235 16.29 -7.55 10.60
CA GLU A 235 17.30 -6.56 10.23
C GLU A 235 17.40 -6.38 8.71
N GLU A 236 17.38 -7.48 7.95
CA GLU A 236 17.35 -7.44 6.48
C GLU A 236 16.06 -6.81 5.95
N ASP A 237 14.91 -7.12 6.55
CA ASP A 237 13.61 -6.53 6.18
C ASP A 237 13.60 -5.02 6.41
N ASP A 238 14.17 -4.54 7.52
CA ASP A 238 14.25 -3.11 7.84
C ASP A 238 15.15 -2.37 6.85
N TYR A 239 16.32 -2.92 6.51
CA TYR A 239 17.19 -2.32 5.49
C TYR A 239 16.52 -2.27 4.11
N LEU A 240 15.89 -3.37 3.68
CA LEU A 240 15.16 -3.43 2.42
C LEU A 240 13.94 -2.49 2.40
N GLN A 241 13.28 -2.27 3.55
CA GLN A 241 12.19 -1.32 3.65
C GLN A 241 12.69 0.11 3.43
N GLN A 242 13.80 0.51 4.06
CA GLN A 242 14.41 1.83 3.84
C GLN A 242 14.82 2.08 2.38
N LEU A 243 15.34 1.05 1.70
CA LEU A 243 15.63 1.13 0.26
C LEU A 243 14.35 1.27 -0.57
N THR A 244 13.28 0.57 -0.18
CA THR A 244 11.98 0.64 -0.86
C THR A 244 11.36 2.01 -0.70
N ASP A 245 11.42 2.60 0.50
CA ASP A 245 10.84 3.92 0.77
C ASP A 245 11.55 5.02 -0.03
N ARG A 246 12.89 4.93 -0.16
CA ARG A 246 13.66 5.83 -1.05
C ARG A 246 13.27 5.66 -2.51
N ALA A 247 13.22 4.43 -3.00
CA ALA A 247 12.80 4.15 -4.37
C ALA A 247 11.37 4.62 -4.65
N TYR A 248 10.47 4.56 -3.65
CA TYR A 248 9.12 5.09 -3.77
C TYR A 248 9.12 6.60 -3.96
N GLN A 249 9.87 7.33 -3.13
CA GLN A 249 9.98 8.79 -3.23
C GLN A 249 10.60 9.26 -4.56
N GLU A 250 11.53 8.49 -5.11
CA GLU A 250 12.23 8.84 -6.36
C GLU A 250 11.45 8.46 -7.62
N LEU A 251 10.72 7.34 -7.61
CA LEU A 251 10.17 6.73 -8.82
C LEU A 251 8.65 6.82 -8.96
N VAL A 252 7.93 7.00 -7.85
CA VAL A 252 6.46 7.00 -7.85
C VAL A 252 5.95 8.43 -7.84
N THR A 253 5.10 8.73 -8.80
CA THR A 253 4.40 10.02 -8.94
C THR A 253 2.90 9.82 -8.77
N SER A 254 2.20 10.88 -8.37
CA SER A 254 0.74 10.91 -8.37
C SER A 254 0.27 11.88 -9.45
N ASP A 255 -0.70 11.43 -10.25
CA ASP A 255 -1.24 12.15 -11.41
C ASP A 255 -2.69 12.62 -11.17
N GLY A 256 -3.13 12.68 -9.90
CA GLY A 256 -4.48 13.07 -9.49
C GLY A 256 -5.54 11.97 -9.59
N GLU A 257 -5.42 11.05 -10.56
CA GLU A 257 -6.32 9.90 -10.71
C GLU A 257 -5.75 8.63 -10.05
N GLY A 258 -4.45 8.56 -9.81
CA GLY A 258 -3.80 7.41 -9.20
C GLY A 258 -2.32 7.59 -8.88
N LEU A 259 -1.60 6.46 -8.88
CA LEU A 259 -0.15 6.39 -8.70
C LEU A 259 0.50 5.81 -9.97
N ALA A 260 1.65 6.35 -10.36
CA ALA A 260 2.34 5.95 -11.58
C ALA A 260 3.86 5.86 -11.39
N PHE A 261 4.52 5.03 -12.19
CA PHE A 261 5.98 4.98 -12.28
C PHE A 261 6.45 4.64 -13.71
N HIS A 262 7.67 5.06 -14.05
CA HIS A 262 8.32 4.71 -15.32
C HIS A 262 9.03 3.35 -15.26
N ILE A 263 8.91 2.59 -16.34
CA ILE A 263 9.40 1.20 -16.44
C ILE A 263 10.92 1.13 -16.45
N GLU A 264 11.61 2.07 -17.10
CA GLU A 264 13.07 2.00 -17.20
C GLU A 264 13.74 2.12 -15.82
N PRO A 265 13.51 3.18 -15.02
CA PRO A 265 14.03 3.23 -13.65
C PRO A 265 13.59 2.05 -12.79
N PHE A 266 12.32 1.63 -12.87
CA PHE A 266 11.82 0.47 -12.15
C PHE A 266 12.53 -0.84 -12.55
N GLY A 267 12.82 -1.00 -13.84
CA GLY A 267 13.49 -2.17 -14.41
C GLY A 267 14.94 -2.31 -13.95
N THR A 268 15.60 -1.21 -13.60
CA THR A 268 16.96 -1.23 -13.01
C THR A 268 16.99 -1.71 -11.57
N LEU A 269 15.86 -1.64 -10.86
CA LEU A 269 15.78 -2.12 -9.48
C LEU A 269 15.94 -3.64 -9.42
N HIS A 270 16.56 -4.12 -8.35
CA HIS A 270 16.57 -5.55 -8.05
C HIS A 270 15.13 -6.08 -7.87
N ALA A 271 14.87 -7.32 -8.28
CA ALA A 271 13.53 -7.93 -8.25
C ALA A 271 12.89 -7.90 -6.84
N ALA A 272 13.70 -7.95 -5.79
CA ALA A 272 13.22 -7.80 -4.40
C ALA A 272 12.60 -6.41 -4.15
N LEU A 273 13.27 -5.34 -4.60
CA LEU A 273 12.78 -3.96 -4.47
C LEU A 273 11.58 -3.72 -5.38
N GLN A 274 11.57 -4.28 -6.59
CA GLN A 274 10.40 -4.23 -7.48
C GLN A 274 9.14 -4.77 -6.80
N ARG A 275 9.22 -5.96 -6.19
CA ARG A 275 8.09 -6.59 -5.47
C ARG A 275 7.66 -5.76 -4.26
N ARG A 276 8.62 -5.24 -3.48
CA ARG A 276 8.32 -4.40 -2.31
C ARG A 276 7.70 -3.07 -2.70
N LEU A 277 8.17 -2.44 -3.76
CA LEU A 277 7.64 -1.18 -4.26
C LEU A 277 6.19 -1.35 -4.74
N ILE A 278 5.90 -2.39 -5.53
CA ILE A 278 4.53 -2.72 -5.93
C ILE A 278 3.65 -2.93 -4.69
N LYS A 279 4.12 -3.73 -3.72
CA LYS A 279 3.37 -3.96 -2.47
C LYS A 279 3.11 -2.66 -1.71
N LEU A 280 4.09 -1.76 -1.65
CA LEU A 280 3.97 -0.48 -0.97
C LEU A 280 2.94 0.41 -1.67
N ILE A 281 2.97 0.52 -3.01
CA ILE A 281 1.98 1.23 -3.82
C ILE A 281 0.56 0.71 -3.52
N LEU A 282 0.37 -0.61 -3.51
CA LEU A 282 -0.93 -1.22 -3.22
C LEU A 282 -1.43 -0.91 -1.81
N ASN A 283 -0.54 -0.86 -0.81
CA ASN A 283 -0.90 -0.52 0.57
C ASN A 283 -1.34 0.96 0.74
N TYR A 284 -0.85 1.87 -0.10
CA TYR A 284 -1.26 3.27 -0.08
C TYR A 284 -2.61 3.51 -0.77
N LEU A 285 -3.13 2.54 -1.52
CA LEU A 285 -4.39 2.67 -2.23
C LEU A 285 -5.57 2.19 -1.35
N PRO A 286 -6.61 3.02 -1.14
CA PRO A 286 -7.69 2.76 -0.18
C PRO A 286 -8.47 1.46 -0.40
N PHE A 287 -8.35 0.89 -1.60
CA PHE A 287 -9.15 -0.21 -2.12
C PHE A 287 -8.52 -1.60 -1.91
N CYS A 288 -7.28 -1.68 -1.41
CA CYS A 288 -6.58 -2.93 -1.16
C CYS A 288 -6.51 -3.25 0.35
N LEU A 289 -7.58 -3.84 0.89
CA LEU A 289 -7.62 -4.31 2.29
C LEU A 289 -7.41 -5.83 2.45
N GLU A 290 -7.20 -6.58 1.36
CA GLU A 290 -6.84 -7.99 1.45
C GLU A 290 -5.34 -8.19 1.30
N GLU A 291 -4.77 -9.09 2.12
CA GLU A 291 -3.36 -9.46 2.09
C GLU A 291 -2.92 -9.71 0.64
N SER A 292 -1.98 -8.88 0.17
CA SER A 292 -1.50 -8.87 -1.22
C SER A 292 -1.00 -10.26 -1.61
N ASP A 293 -1.80 -11.00 -2.38
CA ASP A 293 -1.43 -12.29 -2.93
C ASP A 293 -0.14 -12.14 -3.75
N PHE A 294 0.89 -12.93 -3.44
CA PHE A 294 2.17 -12.93 -4.13
C PHE A 294 1.98 -13.03 -5.65
N VAL A 295 0.95 -13.77 -6.07
CA VAL A 295 0.56 -13.92 -7.48
C VAL A 295 0.20 -12.58 -8.12
N LYS A 296 -0.52 -11.68 -7.42
CA LYS A 296 -0.89 -10.36 -7.94
C LYS A 296 0.34 -9.49 -8.13
N ILE A 297 1.23 -9.43 -7.13
CA ILE A 297 2.47 -8.65 -7.19
C ILE A 297 3.33 -9.11 -8.38
N GLU A 298 3.48 -10.43 -8.53
CA GLU A 298 4.32 -10.97 -9.59
C GLU A 298 3.71 -10.74 -10.98
N ARG A 299 2.38 -10.80 -11.12
CA ARG A 299 1.70 -10.44 -12.38
C ARG A 299 1.93 -8.97 -12.76
N VAL A 300 1.85 -8.04 -11.80
CA VAL A 300 2.16 -6.63 -12.03
C VAL A 300 3.62 -6.45 -12.45
N ARG A 301 4.55 -7.10 -11.74
CA ARG A 301 5.98 -7.03 -12.04
C ARG A 301 6.30 -7.55 -13.44
N GLN A 302 5.72 -8.68 -13.83
CA GLN A 302 5.88 -9.27 -15.16
C GLN A 302 5.28 -8.37 -16.24
N GLY A 303 4.06 -7.84 -16.02
CA GLY A 303 3.41 -6.90 -16.93
C GLY A 303 4.20 -5.60 -17.13
N ALA A 304 4.89 -5.12 -16.08
CA ALA A 304 5.76 -3.94 -16.15
C ALA A 304 7.03 -4.20 -16.98
N ILE A 305 7.69 -5.35 -16.79
CA ILE A 305 9.04 -5.61 -17.34
C ILE A 305 8.99 -6.34 -18.70
N GLN A 306 7.87 -6.93 -19.10
CA GLN A 306 7.77 -7.63 -20.38
C GLN A 306 8.16 -6.73 -21.58
N ASN A 307 8.82 -7.29 -22.58
CA ASN A 307 9.16 -6.54 -23.80
C ASN A 307 7.92 -6.23 -24.65
N ALA A 308 6.95 -7.14 -24.66
CA ALA A 308 5.66 -7.00 -25.33
C ALA A 308 4.59 -7.82 -24.60
N PRO A 309 3.31 -7.42 -24.65
CA PRO A 309 2.81 -6.17 -25.24
C PRO A 309 3.18 -4.93 -24.43
N THR A 310 3.40 -3.80 -25.13
CA THR A 310 3.70 -2.48 -24.52
C THR A 310 2.46 -1.79 -23.95
N THR A 311 1.28 -2.36 -24.16
CA THR A 311 0.03 -1.97 -23.52
C THR A 311 -0.59 -3.19 -22.87
N TRP A 312 -0.91 -3.12 -21.59
CA TRP A 312 -1.44 -4.24 -20.81
C TRP A 312 -2.28 -3.72 -19.65
N SER A 313 -3.25 -4.50 -19.20
CA SER A 313 -4.08 -4.12 -18.05
C SER A 313 -4.39 -5.34 -17.17
N LEU A 314 -4.48 -5.13 -15.87
CA LEU A 314 -4.81 -6.14 -14.88
C LEU A 314 -5.78 -5.55 -13.84
N ASP A 315 -6.89 -6.25 -13.62
CA ASP A 315 -7.77 -5.98 -12.49
C ASP A 315 -7.13 -6.52 -11.20
N LEU A 316 -6.97 -5.63 -10.22
CA LEU A 316 -6.37 -5.94 -8.91
C LEU A 316 -7.42 -6.32 -7.86
N GLY A 317 -8.71 -6.16 -8.19
CA GLY A 317 -9.84 -6.28 -7.27
C GLY A 317 -10.08 -4.98 -6.50
N GLY A 318 -11.20 -4.91 -5.78
CA GLY A 318 -11.57 -3.73 -4.98
C GLY A 318 -11.88 -2.48 -5.80
N GLY A 319 -12.04 -2.61 -7.12
CA GLY A 319 -12.20 -1.45 -8.01
C GLY A 319 -10.88 -0.74 -8.31
N LEU A 320 -9.75 -1.46 -8.31
CA LEU A 320 -8.44 -0.95 -8.70
C LEU A 320 -7.92 -1.68 -9.94
N GLN A 321 -7.36 -0.94 -10.90
CA GLN A 321 -6.76 -1.48 -12.11
C GLN A 321 -5.28 -1.04 -12.22
N CYS A 322 -4.43 -1.97 -12.62
CA CYS A 322 -3.06 -1.68 -13.05
C CYS A 322 -3.02 -1.66 -14.57
N VAL A 323 -2.54 -0.56 -15.16
CA VAL A 323 -2.44 -0.39 -16.61
C VAL A 323 -1.02 -0.02 -16.96
N ARG A 324 -0.46 -0.70 -17.96
CA ARG A 324 0.76 -0.31 -18.63
C ARG A 324 0.42 0.41 -19.92
N GLU A 325 0.97 1.60 -20.07
CA GLU A 325 0.91 2.40 -21.29
C GLU A 325 2.34 2.73 -21.72
N TYR A 326 2.86 1.96 -22.68
CA TYR A 326 4.22 2.08 -23.20
C TYR A 326 5.30 1.94 -22.13
N ASP A 327 5.85 3.07 -21.69
CA ASP A 327 6.96 3.21 -20.74
C ASP A 327 6.50 3.48 -19.30
N THR A 328 5.19 3.59 -19.08
CA THR A 328 4.62 3.98 -17.80
C THR A 328 3.63 2.93 -17.30
N VAL A 329 3.67 2.66 -16.00
CA VAL A 329 2.69 1.80 -15.31
C VAL A 329 1.90 2.68 -14.35
N ARG A 330 0.57 2.57 -14.41
CA ARG A 330 -0.39 3.35 -13.63
C ARG A 330 -1.29 2.44 -12.82
N PHE A 331 -1.60 2.85 -11.59
CA PHE A 331 -2.56 2.23 -10.69
C PHE A 331 -3.70 3.21 -10.51
N ILE A 332 -4.83 2.93 -11.14
CA ILE A 332 -5.99 3.83 -11.19
C ILE A 332 -7.23 3.10 -10.67
N PRO A 333 -8.18 3.80 -10.04
CA PRO A 333 -9.50 3.26 -9.79
C PRO A 333 -10.13 2.76 -11.08
N ASN A 334 -10.78 1.61 -11.01
CA ASN A 334 -11.57 1.05 -12.09
C ASN A 334 -12.83 1.91 -12.23
N ALA A 335 -12.74 2.98 -13.00
CA ALA A 335 -13.90 3.79 -13.35
C ALA A 335 -14.87 2.90 -14.14
N ALA A 336 -16.11 2.78 -13.64
CA ALA A 336 -17.20 2.14 -14.35
C ALA A 336 -17.56 2.99 -15.59
N GLY A 337 -16.79 2.81 -16.66
CA GLY A 337 -16.82 3.62 -17.87
C GLY A 337 -15.41 3.62 -18.43
N GLY A 338 -15.17 2.83 -19.47
CA GLY A 338 -13.83 2.68 -20.01
C GLY A 338 -13.24 4.03 -20.41
N ILE A 339 -11.92 4.14 -20.34
CA ILE A 339 -11.10 5.18 -20.96
C ILE A 339 -11.57 5.57 -22.39
N ASP A 340 -12.25 4.66 -23.08
CA ASP A 340 -12.69 4.76 -24.47
C ASP A 340 -14.09 5.40 -24.68
N ASP A 341 -14.80 5.81 -23.63
CA ASP A 341 -16.22 6.23 -23.75
C ASP A 341 -16.45 7.74 -23.96
N LEU A 342 -15.40 8.57 -24.02
CA LEU A 342 -15.58 9.99 -24.30
C LEU A 342 -16.02 10.20 -25.77
N ARG A 343 -17.28 10.60 -25.96
CA ARG A 343 -17.87 10.88 -27.28
C ARG A 343 -18.28 12.33 -27.39
N TYR A 344 -17.71 13.03 -28.35
CA TYR A 344 -18.07 14.41 -28.67
C TYR A 344 -18.11 14.60 -30.19
N THR A 345 -18.93 15.54 -30.64
CA THR A 345 -19.07 15.92 -32.05
C THR A 345 -19.54 17.37 -32.13
N TYR A 346 -18.78 18.19 -32.85
CA TYR A 346 -19.04 19.61 -33.07
C TYR A 346 -19.05 19.86 -34.57
N ARG A 347 -20.05 20.59 -35.04
CA ARG A 347 -20.25 20.91 -36.46
C ARG A 347 -19.78 22.33 -36.73
N VAL A 348 -19.06 22.52 -37.83
CA VAL A 348 -18.53 23.81 -38.27
C VAL A 348 -19.16 24.15 -39.63
N ASP A 349 -20.18 24.99 -39.59
CA ASP A 349 -20.99 25.36 -40.76
C ASP A 349 -20.45 26.58 -41.53
N SER A 350 -19.66 27.43 -40.88
CA SER A 350 -19.08 28.63 -41.48
C SER A 350 -17.70 28.90 -40.93
N ILE A 351 -16.85 29.58 -41.70
CA ILE A 351 -15.48 29.96 -41.33
C ILE A 351 -15.37 31.49 -41.46
N PRO A 352 -14.70 32.20 -40.53
CA PRO A 352 -13.93 31.69 -39.39
C PRO A 352 -14.79 31.05 -38.29
N ALA A 353 -14.21 30.09 -37.57
CA ALA A 353 -14.85 29.41 -36.45
C ALA A 353 -13.85 29.05 -35.36
N GLU A 354 -14.33 28.97 -34.13
CA GLU A 354 -13.62 28.43 -32.98
C GLU A 354 -14.46 27.30 -32.37
N VAL A 355 -13.82 26.17 -32.10
CA VAL A 355 -14.45 24.99 -31.49
C VAL A 355 -13.69 24.64 -30.22
N GLU A 356 -14.28 24.97 -29.08
CA GLU A 356 -13.83 24.53 -27.76
C GLU A 356 -14.37 23.13 -27.47
N ILE A 357 -13.47 22.19 -27.19
CA ILE A 357 -13.85 20.85 -26.76
C ILE A 357 -14.02 20.85 -25.25
N GLN A 358 -15.28 20.89 -24.83
CA GLN A 358 -15.67 20.99 -23.42
C GLN A 358 -15.01 19.90 -22.58
N GLY A 359 -14.36 20.31 -21.49
CA GLY A 359 -13.72 19.42 -20.51
C GLY A 359 -12.34 18.90 -20.89
N LEU A 360 -11.76 19.32 -22.02
CA LEU A 360 -10.42 18.90 -22.48
C LEU A 360 -9.42 20.06 -22.67
N GLY A 361 -9.80 21.31 -22.37
CA GLY A 361 -8.91 22.47 -22.51
C GLY A 361 -8.29 22.61 -23.91
N THR A 362 -9.02 22.16 -24.94
CA THR A 362 -8.52 22.07 -26.32
C THR A 362 -9.45 22.86 -27.24
N ASN A 363 -8.90 23.87 -27.91
CA ASN A 363 -9.61 24.72 -28.86
C ASN A 363 -9.07 24.51 -30.27
N LEU A 364 -9.97 24.40 -31.25
CA LEU A 364 -9.62 24.41 -32.67
C LEU A 364 -10.07 25.71 -33.31
N LEU A 365 -9.14 26.39 -33.97
CA LEU A 365 -9.35 27.63 -34.71
C LEU A 365 -9.34 27.35 -36.21
N PHE A 366 -10.36 27.84 -36.91
CA PHE A 366 -10.54 27.73 -38.35
C PHE A 366 -10.53 29.12 -38.97
N ALA A 367 -9.62 29.37 -39.92
CA ALA A 367 -9.52 30.64 -40.62
C ALA A 367 -9.31 30.42 -42.12
N GLN A 368 -10.06 31.15 -42.95
CA GLN A 368 -9.93 31.10 -44.41
C GLN A 368 -9.24 32.37 -44.92
N THR A 369 -8.31 32.22 -45.85
CA THR A 369 -7.62 33.35 -46.50
C THR A 369 -7.34 33.06 -47.97
N ALA A 370 -7.17 34.09 -48.77
CA ALA A 370 -6.79 33.96 -50.19
C ALA A 370 -5.40 33.31 -50.31
N ALA A 371 -5.22 32.49 -51.34
CA ALA A 371 -3.94 31.86 -51.64
C ALA A 371 -2.93 32.92 -52.11
N GLY A 372 -1.96 33.25 -51.25
CA GLY A 372 -0.86 34.18 -51.54
C GLY A 372 0.45 33.67 -50.95
N GLN A 373 1.58 34.18 -51.45
CA GLN A 373 2.93 33.78 -51.01
C GLN A 373 3.15 33.96 -49.49
N ASP A 374 2.47 34.94 -48.86
CA ASP A 374 2.48 35.14 -47.41
C ASP A 374 1.71 34.08 -46.62
N ALA A 375 0.62 33.53 -47.17
CA ALA A 375 -0.11 32.43 -46.55
C ALA A 375 0.78 31.18 -46.53
N MET A 376 1.45 30.87 -47.63
CA MET A 376 2.39 29.75 -47.76
C MET A 376 3.67 29.87 -46.91
N SER A 377 4.09 31.08 -46.51
CA SER A 377 5.27 31.27 -45.65
C SER A 377 4.98 31.13 -44.15
N LYS A 378 3.73 31.43 -43.71
CA LYS A 378 3.24 31.13 -42.35
C LYS A 378 2.88 29.65 -42.15
N MET A 379 2.83 28.87 -43.24
CA MET A 379 2.36 27.48 -43.32
C MET A 379 3.40 26.42 -42.88
N THR A 380 4.58 26.85 -42.48
CA THR A 380 5.59 25.98 -41.88
C THR A 380 5.73 26.35 -40.41
N HIS A 381 5.21 25.52 -39.51
CA HIS A 381 5.95 24.91 -38.39
C HIS A 381 4.97 24.23 -37.41
N GLY A 382 5.06 22.91 -37.29
CA GLY A 382 4.43 22.13 -36.21
C GLY A 382 3.35 21.15 -36.65
N LYS A 383 3.10 20.13 -35.82
CA LYS A 383 1.99 19.18 -36.00
C LYS A 383 0.62 19.77 -35.57
N ASP A 384 0.65 20.94 -34.94
CA ASP A 384 -0.52 21.61 -34.32
C ASP A 384 -1.22 22.59 -35.27
N SER A 385 -0.76 22.72 -36.50
CA SER A 385 -1.47 23.41 -37.57
C SER A 385 -1.55 22.55 -38.83
N ALA A 386 -2.62 22.72 -39.60
CA ALA A 386 -2.81 22.08 -40.88
C ALA A 386 -3.53 23.02 -41.84
N VAL A 387 -3.14 22.98 -43.11
CA VAL A 387 -3.77 23.78 -44.16
C VAL A 387 -4.38 22.90 -45.23
N PHE A 388 -5.52 23.30 -45.76
CA PHE A 388 -6.22 22.59 -46.83
C PHE A 388 -6.64 23.57 -47.91
N ASP A 389 -6.76 23.09 -49.15
CA ASP A 389 -7.41 23.82 -50.23
C ASP A 389 -8.90 23.96 -49.88
N ALA A 390 -9.35 25.20 -49.66
CA ALA A 390 -10.72 25.45 -49.22
C ALA A 390 -11.74 25.13 -50.31
N ASP A 391 -11.33 25.15 -51.58
CA ASP A 391 -12.19 24.95 -52.74
C ASP A 391 -12.46 23.46 -53.00
N GLU A 392 -11.60 22.56 -52.52
CA GLU A 392 -11.75 21.11 -52.62
C GLU A 392 -12.50 20.46 -51.43
N LEU A 393 -12.77 21.23 -50.38
CA LEU A 393 -13.42 20.74 -49.16
C LEU A 393 -14.95 20.67 -49.30
N VAL A 394 -15.54 19.68 -48.63
CA VAL A 394 -16.99 19.53 -48.52
C VAL A 394 -17.43 19.97 -47.13
N TYR A 395 -18.34 20.93 -47.06
CA TYR A 395 -18.90 21.43 -45.81
C TYR A 395 -20.22 20.71 -45.44
N PRO A 396 -20.61 20.70 -44.15
CA PRO A 396 -19.92 21.27 -42.99
C PRO A 396 -18.69 20.44 -42.59
N LEU A 397 -17.73 21.07 -41.94
CA LEU A 397 -16.66 20.32 -41.27
C LEU A 397 -17.17 19.81 -39.93
N THR A 398 -16.57 18.75 -39.43
CA THR A 398 -16.93 18.16 -38.14
C THR A 398 -15.69 17.87 -37.31
N VAL A 399 -15.68 18.29 -36.05
CA VAL A 399 -14.68 17.93 -35.04
C VAL A 399 -15.31 16.90 -34.12
N ARG A 400 -14.75 15.68 -34.06
CA ARG A 400 -15.32 14.60 -33.24
C ARG A 400 -14.26 13.73 -32.60
N SER A 401 -14.67 12.93 -31.62
CA SER A 401 -13.81 11.84 -31.12
C SER A 401 -13.71 10.69 -32.14
N ARG A 402 -12.74 9.79 -31.91
CA ARG A 402 -12.49 8.64 -32.79
C ARG A 402 -13.68 7.67 -32.83
N GLN A 403 -13.91 7.05 -33.98
CA GLN A 403 -14.92 6.01 -34.17
C GLN A 403 -14.26 4.68 -34.58
N PRO A 404 -14.83 3.53 -34.17
CA PRO A 404 -14.36 2.23 -34.64
C PRO A 404 -14.40 2.13 -36.17
N GLY A 405 -13.27 1.75 -36.77
CA GLY A 405 -13.15 1.62 -38.23
C GLY A 405 -12.64 2.85 -38.97
N ASP A 406 -12.40 3.97 -38.27
CA ASP A 406 -11.84 5.19 -38.87
C ASP A 406 -10.55 4.92 -39.68
N THR A 407 -10.52 5.45 -40.91
CA THR A 407 -9.37 5.40 -41.82
C THR A 407 -9.04 6.77 -42.39
N MET A 408 -7.75 7.04 -42.60
CA MET A 408 -7.25 8.30 -43.12
C MET A 408 -6.30 8.06 -44.31
N LYS A 409 -6.41 8.88 -45.36
CA LYS A 409 -5.40 8.96 -46.44
C LYS A 409 -4.24 9.83 -45.96
N VAL A 410 -3.18 9.22 -45.43
CA VAL A 410 -2.07 9.94 -44.82
C VAL A 410 -1.18 10.57 -45.88
N MET A 411 -0.81 11.84 -45.71
CA MET A 411 0.13 12.51 -46.61
C MET A 411 1.49 11.78 -46.66
N GLY A 412 1.97 11.48 -47.87
CA GLY A 412 3.25 10.79 -48.10
C GLY A 412 3.19 9.25 -48.12
N LEU A 413 2.01 8.65 -47.92
CA LEU A 413 1.79 7.21 -48.04
C LEU A 413 0.90 6.89 -49.25
N ASN A 414 1.26 5.86 -50.03
CA ASN A 414 0.40 5.33 -51.09
C ASN A 414 -0.70 4.45 -50.47
N GLY A 415 -1.79 5.07 -49.99
CA GLY A 415 -2.97 4.34 -49.51
C GLY A 415 -3.69 4.99 -48.33
N THR A 416 -4.51 4.19 -47.65
CA THR A 416 -5.21 4.57 -46.41
C THR A 416 -4.60 3.81 -45.22
N LYS A 417 -4.68 4.40 -44.04
CA LYS A 417 -4.27 3.77 -42.78
C LYS A 417 -5.37 3.90 -41.74
N LYS A 418 -5.57 2.88 -40.92
CA LYS A 418 -6.53 2.94 -39.81
C LYS A 418 -6.02 3.92 -38.76
N VAL A 419 -6.92 4.71 -38.18
CA VAL A 419 -6.57 5.68 -37.12
C VAL A 419 -5.99 4.97 -35.89
N LYS A 420 -6.48 3.76 -35.57
CA LYS A 420 -5.88 2.91 -34.53
C LYS A 420 -4.38 2.67 -34.77
N ASP A 421 -4.00 2.35 -36.00
CA ASP A 421 -2.60 2.05 -36.35
C ASP A 421 -1.76 3.32 -36.37
N ILE A 422 -2.34 4.47 -36.74
CA ILE A 422 -1.70 5.79 -36.62
C ILE A 422 -1.36 6.08 -35.16
N PHE A 423 -2.31 5.89 -34.23
CA PHE A 423 -2.07 6.09 -32.80
C PHE A 423 -1.03 5.13 -32.21
N ILE A 424 -1.00 3.87 -32.67
CA ILE A 424 0.02 2.91 -32.24
C ILE A 424 1.41 3.38 -32.67
N ASP A 425 1.57 3.77 -33.93
CA ASP A 425 2.85 4.22 -34.49
C ASP A 425 3.36 5.51 -33.85
N GLU A 426 2.46 6.45 -33.57
CA GLU A 426 2.78 7.70 -32.86
C GLU A 426 2.87 7.51 -31.34
N LYS A 427 2.77 6.27 -30.85
CA LYS A 427 2.84 5.89 -29.42
C LYS A 427 1.85 6.65 -28.52
N VAL A 428 0.65 6.91 -29.02
CA VAL A 428 -0.41 7.59 -28.26
C VAL A 428 -1.00 6.63 -27.22
N PRO A 429 -0.93 6.95 -25.91
CA PRO A 429 -1.52 6.15 -24.83
C PRO A 429 -3.01 5.88 -25.03
N PRO A 430 -3.50 4.64 -24.80
CA PRO A 430 -4.93 4.34 -24.87
C PRO A 430 -5.80 5.33 -24.08
N SER A 431 -5.37 5.74 -22.88
CA SER A 431 -5.94 6.80 -22.02
C SER A 431 -6.29 8.10 -22.76
N LEU A 432 -5.49 8.48 -23.76
CA LEU A 432 -5.60 9.75 -24.46
C LEU A 432 -6.34 9.66 -25.80
N ARG A 433 -6.50 8.45 -26.37
CA ARG A 433 -6.99 8.30 -27.76
C ARG A 433 -8.42 8.80 -27.97
N SER A 434 -9.29 8.69 -26.96
CA SER A 434 -10.68 9.19 -27.01
C SER A 434 -10.76 10.71 -26.83
N ARG A 435 -9.76 11.32 -26.18
CA ARG A 435 -9.66 12.76 -25.93
C ARG A 435 -9.17 13.52 -27.16
N ILE A 436 -8.42 12.88 -28.06
CA ILE A 436 -7.85 13.56 -29.24
C ILE A 436 -8.91 13.79 -30.33
N PRO A 437 -9.09 15.04 -30.79
CA PRO A 437 -10.05 15.35 -31.84
C PRO A 437 -9.64 14.82 -33.21
N ILE A 438 -10.66 14.56 -34.04
CA ILE A 438 -10.53 14.23 -35.45
C ILE A 438 -11.38 15.22 -36.23
N VAL A 439 -10.77 15.89 -37.21
CA VAL A 439 -11.46 16.79 -38.13
C VAL A 439 -11.82 16.04 -39.40
N THR A 440 -13.10 16.02 -39.75
CA THR A 440 -13.63 15.43 -40.99
C THR A 440 -14.35 16.47 -41.84
N ASP A 441 -14.44 16.20 -43.13
CA ASP A 441 -15.32 16.96 -44.03
C ASP A 441 -16.78 16.45 -43.99
N GLY A 442 -17.65 17.07 -44.78
CA GLY A 442 -19.07 16.75 -44.89
C GLY A 442 -19.36 15.37 -45.51
N GLN A 443 -18.34 14.70 -46.09
CA GLN A 443 -18.43 13.32 -46.55
C GLN A 443 -17.93 12.31 -45.50
N GLY A 444 -17.51 12.79 -44.33
CA GLY A 444 -16.93 11.97 -43.26
C GLY A 444 -15.49 11.54 -43.51
N ARG A 445 -14.80 12.14 -44.51
CA ARG A 445 -13.39 11.84 -44.78
C ARG A 445 -12.52 12.56 -43.76
N ILE A 446 -11.59 11.84 -43.14
CA ILE A 446 -10.69 12.41 -42.13
C ILE A 446 -9.66 13.31 -42.80
N LEU A 447 -9.69 14.59 -42.43
CA LEU A 447 -8.78 15.61 -42.92
C LEU A 447 -7.53 15.71 -42.05
N TRP A 448 -7.71 15.72 -40.73
CA TRP A 448 -6.63 16.01 -39.78
C TRP A 448 -6.87 15.38 -38.42
N ILE A 449 -5.79 14.85 -37.83
CA ILE A 449 -5.70 14.49 -36.42
C ILE A 449 -4.70 15.47 -35.79
N PRO A 450 -5.19 16.50 -35.05
CA PRO A 450 -4.35 17.58 -34.54
C PRO A 450 -3.20 17.11 -33.66
N GLY A 451 -2.01 17.66 -33.90
CA GLY A 451 -0.78 17.28 -33.20
C GLY A 451 -0.17 15.94 -33.65
N ILE A 452 -0.81 15.22 -34.59
CA ILE A 452 -0.45 13.84 -34.95
C ILE A 452 -0.14 13.73 -36.45
N ARG A 453 -1.17 13.80 -37.30
CA ARG A 453 -1.02 13.57 -38.75
C ARG A 453 -2.07 14.33 -39.55
N ARG A 454 -1.64 14.85 -40.70
CA ARG A 454 -2.49 15.43 -41.75
C ARG A 454 -2.79 14.42 -42.85
N SER A 455 -3.99 14.52 -43.43
CA SER A 455 -4.33 13.79 -44.65
C SER A 455 -3.72 14.43 -45.91
N SER A 456 -3.78 13.68 -47.01
CA SER A 456 -3.49 14.16 -48.37
C SER A 456 -4.72 14.72 -49.09
N ILE A 457 -5.89 14.74 -48.44
CA ILE A 457 -7.13 15.25 -49.03
C ILE A 457 -7.05 16.77 -49.07
N ALA A 458 -7.57 17.40 -50.14
CA ALA A 458 -7.58 18.85 -50.29
C ALA A 458 -6.19 19.47 -50.07
N ALA A 459 -5.17 18.89 -50.70
CA ALA A 459 -3.80 19.35 -50.55
C ALA A 459 -3.58 20.62 -51.39
N VAL A 460 -3.08 21.68 -50.74
CA VAL A 460 -2.76 22.95 -51.42
C VAL A 460 -1.79 22.73 -52.58
N GLY A 461 -2.14 23.27 -53.75
CA GLY A 461 -1.37 23.17 -54.98
C GLY A 461 -1.23 24.52 -55.70
N GLN A 462 -0.68 24.51 -56.93
CA GLN A 462 -0.44 25.73 -57.71
C GLN A 462 -1.72 26.46 -58.16
N HIS A 463 -2.87 25.78 -58.12
CA HIS A 463 -4.15 26.30 -58.57
C HIS A 463 -5.12 26.62 -57.43
N THR A 464 -4.68 26.47 -56.17
CA THR A 464 -5.50 26.78 -55.01
C THR A 464 -5.79 28.28 -54.97
N SER A 465 -7.07 28.67 -54.88
CA SER A 465 -7.47 30.08 -54.86
C SER A 465 -7.72 30.58 -53.44
N SER A 466 -8.19 29.69 -52.56
CA SER A 466 -8.41 29.94 -51.15
C SER A 466 -7.86 28.80 -50.29
N VAL A 467 -7.30 29.13 -49.14
CA VAL A 467 -6.78 28.15 -48.17
C VAL A 467 -7.55 28.21 -46.85
N LEU A 468 -7.76 27.05 -46.25
CA LEU A 468 -8.29 26.90 -44.90
C LEU A 468 -7.16 26.52 -43.95
N LEU A 469 -6.84 27.40 -43.01
CA LEU A 469 -5.93 27.16 -41.91
C LEU A 469 -6.71 26.64 -40.69
N MET A 470 -6.28 25.49 -40.19
CA MET A 470 -6.75 24.90 -38.93
C MET A 470 -5.60 24.90 -37.93
N THR A 471 -5.84 25.36 -36.70
CA THR A 471 -4.86 25.37 -35.61
C THR A 471 -5.47 24.76 -34.36
N VAL A 472 -4.73 23.93 -33.64
CA VAL A 472 -5.12 23.45 -32.30
C VAL A 472 -4.34 24.23 -31.25
N VAL A 473 -5.06 24.75 -30.27
CA VAL A 473 -4.51 25.39 -29.08
C VAL A 473 -4.91 24.53 -27.90
N ARG A 474 -3.95 24.19 -27.05
CA ARG A 474 -4.19 23.47 -25.79
C ARG A 474 -3.81 24.41 -24.67
N ASP A 475 -4.66 24.50 -23.66
CA ASP A 475 -4.29 25.19 -22.43
C ASP A 475 -3.06 24.50 -21.84
N ALA A 476 -2.11 25.28 -21.31
CA ALA A 476 -0.97 24.73 -20.61
C ALA A 476 -1.49 24.07 -19.31
N GLU A 477 -1.45 22.73 -19.25
CA GLU A 477 -1.67 21.97 -18.01
C GLU A 477 -0.58 22.26 -16.97
#